data_AF-A0A2G2GA19-F1
#
_entry.id   AF-A0A2G2GA19-F1
#
_cell.length_a   1.000
_cell.length_b   1.000
_cell.length_c   1.000
_cell.angle_alpha   90.00
_cell.angle_beta   90.00
_cell.angle_gamma   90.00
#
_symmetry.space_group_name_H-M   'P 1'
#
loop_
_entity.id
_entity.type
_entity.pdbx_description
1 polymer ?
#
loop_
_entity_poly.entity_id
_entity_poly.type
_entity_poly.pdbx_seq_one_letter_code
_entity_poly.pdbx_strand_id
1 'polypeptide(L)'
;MNLTADISDVELKQRWRLYWIHCIFEFSNSRLQEMSWIQGTEASWPDEAWESSFEDCLSAYFDNLALDDAYVKAIENANVSQIEADKARAFHILAYAYIEPSEDPKEILEDPEWIEIVVLAKVFWDYLKVSVTSQREIDLMTKLEKDFS
;
A
#
# COMPACT_ATOMS: atom_id res chain seq x y z
N MET A 1 -33.93 9.51 18.86
CA MET A 1 -33.58 9.13 17.48
C MET A 1 -32.22 9.76 17.21
N ASN A 2 -31.13 9.03 17.51
CA ASN A 2 -29.76 9.54 17.33
C ASN A 2 -29.32 9.24 15.90
N LEU A 3 -28.95 10.29 15.17
CA LEU A 3 -28.57 10.31 13.76
C LEU A 3 -27.06 10.08 13.55
N THR A 4 -26.44 9.20 14.32
CA THR A 4 -25.07 8.71 14.04
C THR A 4 -25.18 7.25 13.65
N ALA A 5 -25.41 7.04 12.36
CA ALA A 5 -25.47 5.72 11.75
C ALA A 5 -24.11 5.02 11.93
N ASP A 6 -24.16 3.98 12.74
CA ASP A 6 -23.18 2.91 12.90
C ASP A 6 -22.69 2.45 11.52
N ILE A 7 -21.44 2.77 11.16
CA ILE A 7 -20.84 2.14 9.97
C ILE A 7 -20.70 0.66 10.34
N SER A 8 -21.33 -0.23 9.57
CA SER A 8 -21.27 -1.66 9.87
C SER A 8 -19.82 -2.17 9.85
N ASP A 9 -19.51 -3.13 10.71
CA ASP A 9 -18.18 -3.78 10.77
C ASP A 9 -17.70 -4.28 9.39
N VAL A 10 -18.63 -4.69 8.53
CA VAL A 10 -18.36 -5.10 7.15
C VAL A 10 -17.81 -3.96 6.31
N GLU A 11 -18.39 -2.75 6.40
CA GLU A 11 -17.89 -1.59 5.65
C GLU A 11 -16.57 -1.07 6.21
N LEU A 12 -16.36 -1.12 7.54
CA LEU A 12 -15.07 -0.77 8.13
C LEU A 12 -13.97 -1.70 7.66
N LYS A 13 -14.22 -3.01 7.67
CA LYS A 13 -13.31 -4.03 7.15
C LYS A 13 -13.02 -3.84 5.66
N GLN A 14 -14.05 -3.56 4.86
CA GLN A 14 -13.85 -3.32 3.44
C GLN A 14 -13.03 -2.06 3.15
N ARG A 15 -13.20 -0.98 3.94
CA ARG A 15 -12.37 0.23 3.81
C ARG A 15 -10.92 -0.06 4.16
N TRP A 16 -10.67 -0.78 5.26
CA TRP A 16 -9.32 -1.20 5.65
C TRP A 16 -8.64 -1.99 4.53
N ARG A 17 -9.36 -2.96 3.94
CA ARG A 17 -8.87 -3.78 2.81
C ARG A 17 -8.48 -2.95 1.59
N LEU A 18 -9.34 -2.04 1.18
CA LEU A 18 -9.09 -1.19 0.02
C LEU A 18 -7.90 -0.25 0.28
N TYR A 19 -7.82 0.33 1.48
CA TYR A 19 -6.69 1.18 1.86
C TYR A 19 -5.37 0.39 1.90
N TRP A 20 -5.38 -0.81 2.46
CA TRP A 20 -4.22 -1.70 2.45
C TRP A 20 -3.75 -2.06 1.03
N ILE A 21 -4.67 -2.36 0.12
CA ILE A 21 -4.35 -2.61 -1.29
C ILE A 21 -3.71 -1.38 -1.94
N HIS A 22 -4.22 -0.18 -1.66
CA HIS A 22 -3.62 1.07 -2.13
C HIS A 22 -2.17 1.23 -1.65
N CYS A 23 -1.92 1.03 -0.35
CA CYS A 23 -0.57 1.10 0.21
C CYS A 23 0.39 0.12 -0.48
N ILE A 24 -0.01 -1.16 -0.61
CA ILE A 24 0.81 -2.17 -1.29
C ILE A 24 1.09 -1.77 -2.74
N PHE A 25 0.11 -1.19 -3.43
CA PHE A 25 0.30 -0.73 -4.81
C PHE A 25 1.37 0.36 -4.89
N GLU A 26 1.32 1.37 -4.01
CA GLU A 26 2.32 2.44 -3.96
C GLU A 26 3.73 1.88 -3.72
N PHE A 27 3.92 0.97 -2.77
CA PHE A 27 5.21 0.29 -2.59
C PHE A 27 5.67 -0.50 -3.82
N SER A 28 4.73 -1.09 -4.56
CA SER A 28 5.05 -1.97 -5.70
C SER A 28 5.31 -1.23 -7.03
N ASN A 29 5.08 0.09 -7.08
CA ASN A 29 5.05 0.84 -8.33
C ASN A 29 5.96 2.07 -8.30
N SER A 30 7.20 1.92 -8.78
CA SER A 30 8.17 3.01 -8.87
C SER A 30 7.70 4.19 -9.71
N ARG A 31 6.86 3.97 -10.73
CA ARG A 31 6.32 5.06 -11.53
C ARG A 31 5.35 5.92 -10.71
N LEU A 32 4.48 5.28 -9.94
CA LEU A 32 3.62 6.01 -9.01
C LEU A 32 4.47 6.77 -8.00
N GLN A 33 5.48 6.14 -7.38
CA GLN A 33 6.39 6.81 -6.45
C GLN A 33 7.10 8.02 -7.07
N GLU A 34 7.62 7.90 -8.30
CA GLU A 34 8.25 9.02 -9.01
C GLU A 34 7.24 10.16 -9.26
N MET A 35 6.02 9.81 -9.68
CA MET A 35 4.97 10.79 -9.93
C MET A 35 4.52 11.47 -8.63
N SER A 36 4.31 10.73 -7.55
CA SER A 36 3.80 11.27 -6.28
C SER A 36 4.87 12.01 -5.49
N TRP A 37 6.06 11.41 -5.32
CA TRP A 37 7.09 11.91 -4.40
C TRP A 37 8.01 12.98 -5.01
N ILE A 38 8.17 12.98 -6.34
CA ILE A 38 9.08 13.90 -7.03
C ILE A 38 8.31 14.92 -7.85
N GLN A 39 7.36 14.48 -8.68
CA GLN A 39 6.65 15.37 -9.61
C GLN A 39 5.45 16.07 -8.96
N GLY A 40 4.78 15.42 -8.01
CA GLY A 40 3.62 15.97 -7.28
C GLY A 40 2.53 16.47 -8.22
N THR A 41 2.04 17.70 -7.99
CA THR A 41 0.99 18.33 -8.82
C THR A 41 1.37 18.53 -10.29
N GLU A 42 2.67 18.54 -10.62
CA GLU A 42 3.14 18.74 -11.99
C GLU A 42 3.16 17.43 -12.81
N ALA A 43 2.93 16.28 -12.17
CA ALA A 43 2.90 15.00 -12.86
C ALA A 43 1.73 14.91 -13.85
N SER A 44 1.91 14.13 -14.91
CA SER A 44 0.83 13.83 -15.86
C SER A 44 -0.11 12.75 -15.31
N TRP A 45 -0.92 13.12 -14.33
CA TRP A 45 -1.86 12.22 -13.67
C TRP A 45 -2.93 11.69 -14.65
N PRO A 46 -3.24 10.37 -14.60
CA PRO A 46 -4.27 9.77 -15.44
C PRO A 46 -5.70 10.15 -15.01
N ASP A 47 -5.89 10.48 -13.74
CA ASP A 47 -7.18 10.84 -13.13
C ASP A 47 -6.96 11.92 -12.05
N GLU A 48 -7.23 11.61 -10.78
CA GLU A 48 -6.93 12.49 -9.65
C GLU A 48 -5.44 12.44 -9.28
N ALA A 49 -4.90 13.59 -8.87
CA ALA A 49 -3.53 13.67 -8.38
C ALA A 49 -3.38 12.88 -7.07
N TRP A 50 -2.36 12.02 -7.01
CA TRP A 50 -2.00 11.31 -5.79
C TRP A 50 -0.72 11.91 -5.24
N GLU A 51 -0.85 13.01 -4.51
CA GLU A 51 0.27 13.59 -3.76
C GLU A 51 0.59 12.72 -2.54
N SER A 52 1.86 12.34 -2.41
CA SER A 52 2.39 11.51 -1.33
C SER A 52 3.88 11.79 -1.21
N SER A 53 4.52 11.29 -0.16
CA SER A 53 5.96 11.28 0.05
C SER A 53 6.41 9.89 0.49
N PHE A 54 7.72 9.70 0.64
CA PHE A 54 8.26 8.48 1.24
C PHE A 54 7.71 8.24 2.66
N GLU A 55 7.65 9.28 3.49
CA GLU A 55 7.13 9.22 4.86
C GLU A 55 5.62 8.97 4.89
N ASP A 56 4.86 9.59 3.98
CA ASP A 56 3.43 9.32 3.84
C ASP A 56 3.19 7.87 3.41
N CYS A 57 4.00 7.33 2.50
CA CYS A 57 3.91 5.94 2.07
C CYS A 57 4.18 4.95 3.23
N LEU A 58 5.25 5.18 3.99
CA LEU A 58 5.57 4.37 5.18
C LEU A 58 4.47 4.49 6.24
N SER A 59 4.08 5.70 6.63
CA SER A 59 3.09 5.93 7.69
C SER A 59 1.68 5.46 7.31
N ALA A 60 1.30 5.58 6.03
CA ALA A 60 0.04 5.03 5.52
C ALA A 60 -0.04 3.52 5.72
N TYR A 61 1.08 2.81 5.54
CA TYR A 61 1.12 1.37 5.68
C TYR A 61 1.36 0.89 7.12
N PHE A 62 2.32 1.45 7.84
CA PHE A 62 2.66 0.98 9.19
C PHE A 62 1.76 1.58 10.26
N ASP A 63 1.56 2.91 10.25
CA ASP A 63 0.86 3.61 11.32
C ASP A 63 -0.66 3.58 11.10
N ASN A 64 -1.13 4.01 9.93
CA ASN A 64 -2.56 4.13 9.67
C ASN A 64 -3.28 2.78 9.64
N LEU A 65 -2.61 1.72 9.20
CA LEU A 65 -3.14 0.35 9.23
C LEU A 65 -2.79 -0.40 10.52
N ALA A 66 -1.98 0.20 11.41
CA ALA A 66 -1.45 -0.41 12.64
C ALA A 66 -0.78 -1.77 12.39
N LEU A 67 0.14 -1.81 11.43
CA LEU A 67 0.89 -3.00 11.01
C LEU A 67 2.28 -3.10 11.65
N ASP A 68 2.63 -2.20 12.57
CA ASP A 68 3.86 -2.22 13.37
C ASP A 68 4.07 -3.55 14.14
N ASP A 69 2.98 -4.26 14.44
CA ASP A 69 2.98 -5.56 15.10
C ASP A 69 3.08 -6.77 14.15
N ALA A 70 3.51 -6.56 12.91
CA ALA A 70 3.66 -7.60 11.88
C ALA A 70 2.35 -8.37 11.60
N TYR A 71 1.26 -7.62 11.36
CA TYR A 71 -0.09 -8.10 11.02
C TYR A 71 -0.86 -8.81 12.15
N VAL A 72 -0.37 -8.86 13.39
CA VAL A 72 -1.04 -9.59 14.48
C VAL A 72 -2.49 -9.14 14.66
N LYS A 73 -2.71 -7.83 14.87
CA LYS A 73 -4.07 -7.28 15.00
C LYS A 73 -4.90 -7.44 13.71
N ALA A 74 -4.27 -7.30 12.55
CA ALA A 74 -4.96 -7.43 11.26
C ALA A 74 -5.51 -8.84 11.05
N ILE A 75 -4.78 -9.87 11.51
CA ILE A 75 -5.21 -11.26 11.49
C ILE A 75 -6.30 -11.52 12.54
N GLU A 76 -6.13 -11.03 13.76
CA GLU A 76 -7.13 -11.17 14.85
C GLU A 76 -8.48 -10.57 14.47
N ASN A 77 -8.47 -9.42 13.80
CA ASN A 77 -9.67 -8.74 13.28
C ASN A 77 -10.18 -9.34 11.95
N ALA A 78 -9.55 -10.41 11.47
CA ALA A 78 -9.82 -11.06 10.20
C ALA A 78 -9.72 -10.14 8.97
N ASN A 79 -9.05 -8.99 9.06
CA ASN A 79 -8.79 -8.08 7.94
C ASN A 79 -7.85 -8.72 6.92
N VAL A 80 -6.93 -9.56 7.37
CA VAL A 80 -5.96 -10.28 6.55
C VAL A 80 -5.89 -11.73 7.02
N SER A 81 -5.75 -12.66 6.09
CA SER A 81 -5.51 -14.07 6.42
C SER A 81 -4.05 -14.32 6.81
N GLN A 82 -3.78 -15.40 7.54
CA GLN A 82 -2.40 -15.80 7.85
C GLN A 82 -1.56 -15.98 6.58
N ILE A 83 -2.16 -16.50 5.50
CA ILE A 83 -1.47 -16.72 4.23
C ILE A 83 -1.06 -15.40 3.59
N GLU A 84 -1.95 -14.40 3.56
CA GLU A 84 -1.62 -13.07 3.03
C GLU A 84 -0.51 -12.41 3.87
N ALA A 85 -0.58 -12.49 5.20
CA ALA A 85 0.47 -11.95 6.07
C ALA A 85 1.82 -12.66 5.84
N ASP A 86 1.82 -13.99 5.69
CA ASP A 86 3.03 -14.75 5.39
C ASP A 86 3.61 -14.39 4.01
N LYS A 87 2.76 -14.09 3.03
CA LYS A 87 3.19 -13.64 1.70
C LYS A 87 3.73 -12.21 1.70
N ALA A 88 3.20 -11.33 2.54
CA ALA A 88 3.69 -9.97 2.71
C ALA A 88 4.99 -9.89 3.53
N ARG A 89 5.32 -10.93 4.31
CA ARG A 89 6.36 -10.89 5.34
C ARG A 89 7.72 -10.37 4.89
N ALA A 90 8.22 -10.83 3.74
CA ALA A 90 9.54 -10.43 3.26
C ALA A 90 9.60 -8.93 2.95
N PHE A 91 8.61 -8.44 2.21
CA PHE A 91 8.41 -7.01 1.94
C PHE A 91 8.28 -6.23 3.25
N HIS A 92 7.39 -6.66 4.14
CA HIS A 92 7.08 -5.97 5.39
C HIS A 92 8.30 -5.79 6.29
N ILE A 93 9.10 -6.85 6.48
CA ILE A 93 10.31 -6.80 7.32
C ILE A 93 11.34 -5.83 6.74
N LEU A 94 11.54 -5.88 5.42
CA LEU A 94 12.56 -5.04 4.78
C LEU A 94 12.12 -3.56 4.80
N ALA A 95 10.85 -3.28 4.50
CA ALA A 95 10.29 -1.93 4.58
C ALA A 95 10.34 -1.36 6.00
N TYR A 96 10.12 -2.18 7.03
CA TYR A 96 10.17 -1.74 8.44
C TYR A 96 11.60 -1.42 8.89
N ALA A 97 12.59 -2.13 8.36
CA ALA A 97 14.00 -1.96 8.73
C ALA A 97 14.75 -0.94 7.86
N TYR A 98 14.13 -0.46 6.78
CA TYR A 98 14.74 0.46 5.83
C TYR A 98 15.09 1.79 6.51
N ILE A 99 16.29 2.28 6.22
CA ILE A 99 16.78 3.58 6.68
C ILE A 99 17.13 4.36 5.41
N GLU A 100 16.42 5.46 5.18
CA GLU A 100 16.64 6.26 3.99
C GLU A 100 18.08 6.82 3.95
N PRO A 101 18.71 6.88 2.75
CA PRO A 101 20.05 7.42 2.60
C PRO A 101 20.07 8.96 2.76
N SER A 102 18.96 9.62 2.43
CA SER A 102 18.75 11.06 2.59
C SER A 102 17.26 11.42 2.49
N GLU A 103 16.95 12.69 2.79
CA GLU A 103 15.61 13.29 2.61
C GLU A 103 15.28 13.61 1.12
N ASP A 104 16.20 13.36 0.17
CA ASP A 104 15.90 13.56 -1.26
C ASP A 104 15.19 12.30 -1.81
N PRO A 105 13.91 12.40 -2.23
CA PRO A 105 13.18 11.24 -2.76
C PRO A 105 13.84 10.61 -3.98
N LYS A 106 14.66 11.36 -4.75
CA LYS A 106 15.41 10.77 -5.87
C LYS A 106 16.48 9.80 -5.40
N GLU A 107 17.20 10.14 -4.33
CA GLU A 107 18.23 9.26 -3.77
C GLU A 107 17.59 8.01 -3.16
N ILE A 108 16.39 8.12 -2.56
CA ILE A 108 15.60 6.98 -2.10
C ILE A 108 15.21 6.06 -3.26
N LEU A 109 14.68 6.60 -4.37
CA LEU A 109 14.27 5.79 -5.52
C LEU A 109 15.44 5.12 -6.27
N GLU A 110 16.66 5.64 -6.10
CA GLU A 110 17.88 5.06 -6.65
C GLU A 110 18.58 4.10 -5.66
N ASP A 111 18.14 4.03 -4.41
CA ASP A 111 18.74 3.17 -3.38
C ASP A 111 18.49 1.68 -3.70
N PRO A 112 19.56 0.85 -3.80
CA PRO A 112 19.44 -0.59 -3.97
C PRO A 112 18.54 -1.29 -2.94
N GLU A 113 18.54 -0.86 -1.67
CA GLU A 113 17.68 -1.44 -0.62
C GLU A 113 16.21 -1.10 -0.86
N TRP A 114 15.90 0.14 -1.26
CA TRP A 114 14.54 0.52 -1.63
C TRP A 114 14.05 -0.23 -2.87
N ILE A 115 14.91 -0.37 -3.88
CA ILE A 115 14.60 -1.15 -5.08
C ILE A 115 14.26 -2.61 -4.72
N GLU A 116 14.96 -3.22 -3.76
CA GLU A 116 14.64 -4.56 -3.27
C GLU A 116 13.26 -4.61 -2.60
N ILE A 117 12.91 -3.60 -1.80
CA ILE A 117 11.57 -3.46 -1.18
C ILE A 117 10.49 -3.40 -2.26
N VAL A 118 10.67 -2.57 -3.29
CA VAL A 118 9.73 -2.45 -4.41
C VAL A 118 9.56 -3.79 -5.12
N VAL A 119 10.64 -4.53 -5.36
CA VAL A 119 10.59 -5.87 -5.97
C VAL A 119 9.79 -6.86 -5.12
N LEU A 120 10.02 -6.88 -3.81
CA LEU A 120 9.29 -7.76 -2.90
C LEU A 120 7.80 -7.37 -2.79
N ALA A 121 7.52 -6.06 -2.73
CA ALA A 121 6.15 -5.54 -2.76
C ALA A 121 5.43 -5.94 -4.06
N LYS A 122 6.13 -5.92 -5.20
CA LYS A 122 5.59 -6.37 -6.49
C LYS A 122 5.29 -7.86 -6.51
N VAL A 123 6.17 -8.70 -5.96
CA VAL A 123 5.88 -10.14 -5.81
C VAL A 123 4.61 -10.36 -4.97
N PHE A 124 4.42 -9.56 -3.92
CA PHE A 124 3.22 -9.63 -3.11
C PHE A 124 1.98 -9.10 -3.83
N TRP A 125 2.10 -8.01 -4.58
CA TRP A 125 1.04 -7.48 -5.45
C TRP A 125 0.58 -8.55 -6.46
N ASP A 126 1.51 -9.22 -7.14
CA ASP A 126 1.20 -10.28 -8.10
C ASP A 126 0.45 -11.46 -7.46
N TYR A 127 0.76 -11.78 -6.20
CA TYR A 127 -0.02 -12.73 -5.43
C TYR A 127 -1.45 -12.23 -5.18
N LEU A 128 -1.62 -10.96 -4.77
CA LEU A 128 -2.94 -10.38 -4.52
C LEU A 128 -3.83 -10.46 -5.77
N LYS A 129 -3.29 -10.18 -6.95
CA LYS A 129 -4.03 -10.19 -8.22
C LYS A 129 -4.77 -11.50 -8.49
N VAL A 130 -4.22 -12.61 -8.01
CA VAL A 130 -4.79 -13.96 -8.22
C VAL A 130 -5.52 -14.49 -6.99
N SER A 131 -5.38 -13.85 -5.83
CA SER A 131 -5.96 -14.32 -4.56
C SER A 131 -7.17 -13.53 -4.09
N VAL A 132 -7.30 -12.26 -4.47
CA VAL A 132 -8.46 -11.45 -4.07
C VAL A 132 -9.73 -11.94 -4.76
N THR A 133 -10.84 -11.97 -4.01
CA THR A 133 -12.14 -12.43 -4.53
C THR A 133 -13.24 -11.39 -4.40
N SER A 134 -13.02 -10.30 -3.67
CA SER A 134 -13.99 -9.21 -3.56
C SER A 134 -14.00 -8.40 -4.85
N GLN A 135 -15.18 -8.19 -5.44
CA GLN A 135 -15.30 -7.41 -6.68
C GLN A 135 -14.77 -5.97 -6.50
N ARG A 136 -15.00 -5.35 -5.34
CA ARG A 136 -14.50 -3.99 -5.06
C ARG A 136 -12.97 -3.93 -5.03
N GLU A 137 -12.32 -4.98 -4.53
CA GLU A 137 -10.86 -5.08 -4.51
C GLU A 137 -10.32 -5.30 -5.93
N ILE A 138 -10.95 -6.20 -6.69
CA ILE A 138 -10.60 -6.47 -8.09
C ILE A 138 -10.74 -5.20 -8.95
N ASP A 139 -11.85 -4.47 -8.80
CA ASP A 139 -12.11 -3.22 -9.52
C ASP A 139 -11.05 -2.16 -9.20
N LEU A 140 -10.69 -2.03 -7.92
CA LEU A 140 -9.63 -1.12 -7.48
C LEU A 140 -8.28 -1.51 -8.10
N MET A 141 -7.88 -2.77 -7.96
CA MET A 141 -6.59 -3.25 -8.48
C MET A 141 -6.51 -3.05 -10.00
N THR A 142 -7.60 -3.33 -10.73
CA THR A 142 -7.67 -3.13 -12.18
C THR A 142 -7.53 -1.66 -12.56
N LYS A 143 -8.18 -0.75 -11.81
CA LYS A 143 -8.04 0.70 -12.03
C LYS A 143 -6.59 1.14 -11.82
N LEU A 144 -5.99 0.76 -10.68
CA LEU A 144 -4.62 1.11 -10.34
C LEU A 144 -3.62 0.66 -11.43
N GLU A 145 -3.74 -0.58 -11.92
CA GLU A 145 -2.86 -1.06 -13.00
C GLU A 145 -3.09 -0.33 -14.32
N LYS A 146 -4.34 -0.04 -14.66
CA LYS A 146 -4.65 0.72 -15.88
C LYS A 146 -4.04 2.12 -15.83
N ASP A 147 -4.12 2.77 -14.68
CA ASP A 147 -3.72 4.16 -14.50
C ASP A 147 -2.19 4.33 -14.48
N PHE A 148 -1.45 3.34 -13.97
CA PHE A 148 0.01 3.42 -13.77
C PHE A 148 0.81 2.28 -14.44
N SER A 149 0.28 1.72 -15.53
CA SER A 149 0.97 0.72 -16.39
C SER A 149 1.99 1.30 -17.36
#